data_AF-A0A653BER0-F1
#
_entry.id   AF-A0A653BER0-F1
#
_cell.length_a   1.000
_cell.length_b   1.000
_cell.length_c   1.000
_cell.angle_alpha   90.00
_cell.angle_beta   90.00
_cell.angle_gamma   90.00
#
_symmetry.space_group_name_H-M   'P 1'
#
loop_
_entity.id
_entity.type
_entity.pdbx_description
1 polymer ?
#
loop_
_entity_poly.entity_id
_entity_poly.type
_entity_poly.pdbx_seq_one_letter_code
_entity_poly.pdbx_strand_id
1 'polypeptide(L)'
;MTETQNGAFICVNTLRANQLVKEALTNGTLPELVGYGTQKSEVKYGDEGSRIDFMLQAEDRPECYIEVKSVTLAEQENGFFPDAVTLRGQKHLRELMSVAAAGKRAVLLFAVLHSAIERFSPARHIDPKYAQLLHEAQKQGVEVFAYKAELSADNMTLRSSLPIVL
;
A
#
# COMPACT_ATOMS: atom_id res chain seq x y z
N MET A 1 3.07 15.94 11.22
CA MET A 1 3.03 14.79 12.14
C MET A 1 2.19 15.21 13.34
N THR A 2 1.43 14.28 13.90
CA THR A 2 0.61 14.51 15.11
C THR A 2 0.93 13.39 16.09
N GLU A 3 0.83 13.68 17.39
CA GLU A 3 1.04 12.72 18.46
C GLU A 3 -0.31 12.45 19.14
N THR A 4 -0.58 11.17 19.42
CA THR A 4 -1.77 10.76 20.19
C THR A 4 -1.57 11.03 21.68
N GLN A 5 -2.65 10.98 22.47
CA GLN A 5 -2.56 11.08 23.93
C GLN A 5 -1.66 9.98 24.56
N ASN A 6 -1.49 8.86 23.86
CA ASN A 6 -0.66 7.74 24.30
C ASN A 6 0.78 7.80 23.77
N GLY A 7 1.21 8.93 23.19
CA GLY A 7 2.58 9.14 22.72
C GLY A 7 2.91 8.55 21.33
N ALA A 8 1.92 7.94 20.65
CA ALA A 8 2.14 7.43 19.30
C ALA A 8 2.10 8.56 18.26
N PHE A 9 3.11 8.60 17.39
CA PHE A 9 3.15 9.48 16.22
C PHE A 9 2.32 8.95 15.06
N ILE A 10 1.67 9.89 14.35
CA ILE A 10 0.87 9.67 13.15
C ILE A 10 1.29 10.68 12.08
N CYS A 11 1.52 10.19 10.85
CA CYS A 11 1.61 11.05 9.68
C CYS A 11 0.26 11.08 8.95
N VAL A 12 -0.58 12.07 9.31
CA VAL A 12 -1.93 12.26 8.72
C VAL A 12 -1.91 12.74 7.26
N ASN A 13 -0.75 13.18 6.76
CA ASN A 13 -0.63 13.66 5.37
C ASN A 13 -0.45 12.46 4.44
N THR A 14 -1.55 11.99 3.86
CA THR A 14 -1.56 10.85 2.94
C THR A 14 -0.70 11.06 1.69
N LEU A 15 -0.44 12.30 1.25
CA LEU A 15 0.50 12.57 0.15
C LEU A 15 1.93 12.15 0.47
N ARG A 16 2.28 12.02 1.76
CA ARG A 16 3.57 11.50 2.19
C ARG A 16 3.72 10.01 1.90
N ALA A 17 2.64 9.24 1.83
CA ALA A 17 2.71 7.80 1.55
C ALA A 17 3.42 7.52 0.22
N ASN A 18 2.99 8.17 -0.86
CA ASN A 18 3.61 7.99 -2.18
C ASN A 18 5.08 8.46 -2.19
N GLN A 19 5.41 9.55 -1.50
CA GLN A 19 6.80 10.02 -1.39
C GLN A 19 7.69 8.98 -0.71
N LEU A 20 7.25 8.46 0.44
CA LEU A 20 8.01 7.44 1.18
C LEU A 20 8.15 6.14 0.41
N VAL A 21 7.09 5.70 -0.29
CA VAL A 21 7.16 4.52 -1.15
C VAL A 21 8.13 4.76 -2.31
N LYS A 22 8.09 5.93 -2.95
CA LYS A 22 9.05 6.29 -4.00
C LYS A 22 10.50 6.26 -3.51
N GLU A 23 10.76 6.79 -2.33
CA GLU A 23 12.09 6.77 -1.71
C GLU A 23 12.51 5.33 -1.37
N ALA A 24 11.60 4.52 -0.82
CA ALA A 24 11.85 3.13 -0.48
C ALA A 24 12.12 2.25 -1.71
N LEU A 25 11.41 2.49 -2.82
CA LEU A 25 11.67 1.86 -4.12
C LEU A 25 13.05 2.25 -4.66
N THR A 26 13.38 3.55 -4.63
CA THR A 26 14.67 4.08 -5.12
C THR A 26 15.85 3.55 -4.31
N ASN A 27 15.70 3.45 -3.00
CA ASN A 27 16.76 3.02 -2.08
C ASN A 27 16.84 1.50 -1.90
N GLY A 28 15.92 0.73 -2.51
CA GLY A 28 15.89 -0.72 -2.38
C GLY A 28 15.45 -1.22 -0.99
N THR A 29 14.72 -0.42 -0.23
CA THR A 29 14.21 -0.79 1.11
C THR A 29 13.09 -1.82 1.05
N LEU A 30 12.45 -1.98 -0.11
CA LEU A 30 11.41 -2.98 -0.37
C LEU A 30 12.04 -4.13 -1.16
N PRO A 31 12.64 -5.15 -0.49
CA PRO A 31 13.38 -6.23 -1.16
C PRO A 31 12.55 -6.99 -2.20
N GLU A 32 11.22 -7.06 -2.04
CA GLU A 32 10.33 -7.71 -3.00
C GLU A 32 10.20 -6.93 -4.32
N LEU A 33 10.56 -5.64 -4.32
CA LEU A 33 10.35 -4.70 -5.42
C LEU A 33 11.67 -4.17 -6.02
N VAL A 34 12.80 -4.80 -5.70
CA VAL A 34 14.11 -4.47 -6.30
C VAL A 34 14.30 -5.13 -7.67
N GLY A 35 15.34 -4.71 -8.40
CA GLY A 35 15.72 -5.28 -9.70
C GLY A 35 14.93 -4.72 -10.88
N TYR A 36 14.24 -3.59 -10.71
CA TYR A 36 13.64 -2.82 -11.79
C TYR A 36 14.55 -1.63 -12.17
N GLY A 37 14.74 -1.41 -13.46
CA GLY A 37 15.62 -0.33 -13.97
C GLY A 37 14.89 0.99 -14.23
N THR A 38 13.56 0.97 -14.34
CA THR A 38 12.75 2.16 -14.56
C THR A 38 11.59 2.22 -13.57
N GLN A 39 11.36 3.41 -13.01
CA GLN A 39 10.22 3.73 -12.16
C GLN A 39 9.45 4.91 -12.77
N LYS A 40 8.15 4.71 -13.03
CA LYS A 40 7.22 5.78 -13.43
C LYS A 40 6.18 5.99 -12.33
N SER A 41 5.64 7.21 -12.24
CA SER A 41 4.58 7.57 -11.31
C SER A 41 3.32 8.01 -12.04
N GLU A 42 2.15 7.83 -11.42
CA GLU A 42 0.86 8.34 -11.92
C GLU A 42 0.51 7.86 -13.34
N VAL A 43 0.81 6.59 -13.63
CA VAL A 43 0.59 6.01 -14.96
C VAL A 43 -0.88 5.61 -15.12
N LYS A 44 -1.51 6.01 -16.23
CA LYS A 44 -2.88 5.56 -16.53
C LYS A 44 -2.90 4.04 -16.75
N TYR A 45 -3.86 3.35 -16.14
CA TYR A 45 -4.03 1.91 -16.26
C TYR A 45 -5.51 1.53 -16.08
N GLY A 46 -5.82 0.27 -16.41
CA GLY A 46 -7.17 -0.27 -16.31
C GLY A 46 -8.13 0.29 -17.34
N ASP A 47 -9.28 -0.37 -17.48
CA ASP A 47 -10.31 0.00 -18.45
C ASP A 47 -11.19 1.16 -17.96
N GLU A 48 -11.17 1.44 -16.65
CA GLU A 48 -11.99 2.47 -16.03
C GLU A 48 -11.21 3.79 -15.78
N GLY A 49 -10.05 3.96 -16.43
CA GLY A 49 -9.32 5.23 -16.46
C GLY A 49 -8.62 5.63 -15.15
N SER A 50 -8.28 4.66 -14.29
CA SER A 50 -7.51 4.92 -13.08
C SER A 50 -6.04 5.25 -13.37
N ARG A 51 -5.36 5.74 -12.34
CA ARG A 51 -3.90 5.95 -12.34
C ARG A 51 -3.28 5.12 -11.25
N ILE A 52 -2.24 4.37 -11.60
CA ILE A 52 -1.45 3.59 -10.66
C ILE A 52 -0.38 4.52 -10.07
N ASP A 53 -0.14 4.41 -8.77
CA ASP A 53 0.82 5.27 -8.09
C ASP A 53 2.23 5.08 -8.66
N PHE A 54 2.63 3.82 -8.88
CA PHE A 54 3.91 3.48 -9.52
C PHE A 54 3.81 2.34 -10.53
N MET A 55 4.63 2.44 -11.57
CA MET A 55 4.89 1.35 -12.52
C MET A 55 6.39 1.13 -12.64
N LEU A 56 6.84 -0.08 -12.32
CA LEU A 56 8.23 -0.50 -12.44
C LEU A 56 8.45 -1.34 -13.70
N GLN A 57 9.57 -1.15 -14.37
CA GLN A 57 9.93 -1.87 -15.61
C GLN A 57 11.38 -2.34 -15.57
N ALA A 58 11.63 -3.52 -16.15
CA ALA A 58 12.95 -4.08 -16.41
C ALA A 58 12.85 -4.99 -17.66
N GLU A 59 13.98 -5.27 -18.30
CA GLU A 59 14.02 -6.05 -19.56
C GLU A 59 13.73 -7.54 -19.33
N ASP A 60 14.06 -8.07 -18.16
CA ASP A 60 14.06 -9.50 -17.82
C ASP A 60 12.81 -9.97 -17.05
N ARG A 61 11.83 -9.08 -16.82
CA ARG A 61 10.66 -9.37 -15.97
C ARG A 61 9.41 -8.58 -16.37
N PRO A 62 8.21 -9.05 -16.01
CA PRO A 62 6.98 -8.31 -16.25
C PRO A 62 6.97 -6.94 -15.56
N GLU A 63 6.26 -5.99 -16.16
CA GLU A 63 5.98 -4.70 -15.54
C GLU A 63 5.23 -4.91 -14.21
N CYS A 64 5.58 -4.10 -13.21
CA CYS A 64 5.00 -4.17 -11.88
C CYS A 64 4.20 -2.90 -11.58
N TYR A 65 2.90 -3.06 -11.35
CA TYR A 65 1.95 -2.00 -11.02
C TYR A 65 1.76 -1.97 -9.51
N ILE A 66 2.01 -0.83 -8.89
CA ILE A 66 1.98 -0.67 -7.43
C ILE A 66 0.97 0.41 -7.06
N GLU A 67 -0.09 0.00 -6.38
CA GLU A 67 -1.04 0.90 -5.73
C GLU A 67 -0.63 1.07 -4.26
N VAL A 68 -0.61 2.31 -3.78
CA VAL A 68 -0.26 2.68 -2.41
C VAL A 68 -1.50 3.07 -1.63
N LYS A 69 -1.61 2.54 -0.41
CA LYS A 69 -2.64 2.94 0.57
C LYS A 69 -1.97 3.43 1.84
N SER A 70 -2.43 4.55 2.36
CA SER A 70 -1.99 5.06 3.66
C SER A 70 -2.83 4.42 4.77
N VAL A 71 -2.17 3.85 5.78
CA VAL A 71 -2.82 3.28 6.97
C VAL A 71 -2.51 4.15 8.17
N THR A 72 -3.54 4.79 8.71
CA THR A 72 -3.46 5.64 9.91
C THR A 72 -4.44 5.23 10.99
N LEU A 73 -5.49 4.47 10.65
CA LEU A 73 -6.44 3.94 11.62
C LEU A 73 -5.78 2.82 12.43
N ALA A 74 -5.69 3.03 13.74
CA ALA A 74 -5.14 2.08 14.70
C ALA A 74 -6.16 1.81 15.82
N GLU A 75 -6.34 0.53 16.15
CA GLU A 75 -6.95 0.12 17.42
C GLU A 75 -5.91 -0.68 18.20
N GLN A 76 -5.31 -0.03 19.20
CA GLN A 76 -4.10 -0.52 19.87
C GLN A 76 -2.99 -0.74 18.83
N GLU A 77 -2.47 -1.96 18.72
CA GLU A 77 -1.41 -2.34 17.77
C GLU A 77 -1.95 -2.80 16.41
N ASN A 78 -3.27 -2.89 16.24
CA ASN A 78 -3.88 -3.36 15.00
C ASN A 78 -4.14 -2.18 14.06
N GLY A 79 -3.57 -2.24 12.87
CA GLY A 79 -3.76 -1.27 11.80
C GLY A 79 -4.85 -1.69 10.84
N PHE A 80 -5.68 -0.73 10.44
CA PHE A 80 -6.83 -1.00 9.59
C PHE A 80 -6.91 -0.11 8.36
N PHE A 81 -7.38 -0.68 7.26
CA PHE A 81 -7.82 0.08 6.09
C PHE A 81 -9.07 -0.56 5.47
N PRO A 82 -10.06 0.24 5.03
CA PRO A 82 -10.12 1.70 5.13
C PRO A 82 -10.65 2.19 6.48
N ASP A 83 -10.60 3.50 6.73
CA ASP A 83 -11.22 4.17 7.88
C ASP A 83 -12.67 4.63 7.61
N ALA A 84 -13.12 4.56 6.36
CA ALA A 84 -14.50 4.72 5.91
C ALA A 84 -14.77 3.87 4.67
N VAL A 85 -16.03 3.60 4.34
CA VAL A 85 -16.40 2.87 3.11
C VAL A 85 -15.79 3.55 1.88
N THR A 86 -15.09 2.78 1.03
CA THR A 86 -14.29 3.31 -0.10
C THR A 86 -14.61 2.66 -1.43
N LEU A 87 -15.59 3.21 -2.16
CA LEU A 87 -15.93 2.74 -3.52
C LEU A 87 -14.73 2.85 -4.48
N ARG A 88 -13.90 3.89 -4.31
CA ARG A 88 -12.68 4.07 -5.10
C ARG A 88 -11.64 2.99 -4.79
N GLY A 89 -11.41 2.66 -3.52
CA GLY A 89 -10.49 1.58 -3.15
C GLY A 89 -10.96 0.23 -3.66
N GLN A 90 -12.27 -0.03 -3.60
CA GLN A 90 -12.88 -1.25 -4.16
C GLN A 90 -12.69 -1.33 -5.69
N LYS A 91 -12.81 -0.21 -6.40
CA LYS A 91 -12.54 -0.12 -7.85
C LYS A 91 -11.07 -0.46 -8.16
N HIS A 92 -10.13 0.17 -7.47
CA HIS A 92 -8.70 -0.08 -7.71
C HIS A 92 -8.31 -1.54 -7.45
N LEU A 93 -8.92 -2.22 -6.46
CA LEU A 93 -8.72 -3.65 -6.26
C LEU A 93 -9.13 -4.49 -7.48
N ARG A 94 -10.26 -4.17 -8.12
CA ARG A 94 -10.69 -4.85 -9.36
C ARG A 94 -9.75 -4.57 -10.52
N GLU A 95 -9.25 -3.34 -10.65
CA GLU A 95 -8.27 -3.01 -11.69
C GLU A 95 -6.94 -3.73 -11.47
N LEU A 96 -6.46 -3.85 -10.23
CA LEU A 96 -5.28 -4.66 -9.91
C LEU A 96 -5.48 -6.14 -10.22
N MET A 97 -6.66 -6.70 -9.96
CA MET A 97 -7.00 -8.06 -10.38
C MET A 97 -6.91 -8.24 -11.90
N SER A 98 -7.42 -7.27 -12.68
CA SER A 98 -7.28 -7.29 -14.14
C SER A 98 -5.82 -7.21 -14.59
N VAL A 99 -4.98 -6.43 -13.91
CA VAL A 99 -3.53 -6.37 -14.17
C VAL A 99 -2.87 -7.72 -13.94
N ALA A 100 -3.17 -8.38 -12.81
CA ALA A 100 -2.66 -9.70 -12.50
C ALA A 100 -3.12 -10.75 -13.53
N ALA A 101 -4.40 -10.73 -13.90
CA ALA A 101 -4.98 -11.62 -14.91
C ALA A 101 -4.34 -11.45 -16.31
N ALA A 102 -3.85 -10.25 -16.63
CA ALA A 102 -3.09 -9.97 -17.85
C ALA A 102 -1.61 -10.43 -17.80
N GLY A 103 -1.21 -11.16 -16.75
CA GLY A 103 0.15 -11.67 -16.58
C GLY A 103 1.19 -10.62 -16.18
N LYS A 104 0.74 -9.43 -15.76
CA LYS A 104 1.60 -8.39 -15.18
C LYS A 104 1.66 -8.57 -13.67
N ARG A 105 2.69 -8.02 -13.03
CA ARG A 105 2.80 -8.06 -11.57
C ARG A 105 1.95 -6.93 -10.98
N ALA A 106 1.05 -7.25 -10.06
CA ALA A 106 0.17 -6.28 -9.40
C ALA A 106 0.42 -6.31 -7.89
N VAL A 107 0.66 -5.14 -7.31
CA VAL A 107 1.02 -4.97 -5.89
C VAL A 107 0.10 -3.94 -5.26
N LEU A 108 -0.47 -4.29 -4.11
CA LEU A 108 -1.09 -3.35 -3.19
C LEU A 108 -0.19 -3.17 -1.97
N LEU A 109 0.36 -1.98 -1.80
CA LEU A 109 1.28 -1.63 -0.72
C LEU A 109 0.62 -0.70 0.29
N PHE A 110 0.42 -1.21 1.51
CA PHE A 110 -0.04 -0.43 2.65
C PHE A 110 1.16 0.25 3.32
N ALA A 111 1.30 1.56 3.14
CA ALA A 111 2.23 2.38 3.90
C ALA A 111 1.60 2.69 5.27
N VAL A 112 2.15 2.07 6.32
CA VAL A 112 1.66 2.19 7.69
C VAL A 112 2.32 3.39 8.36
N LEU A 113 1.52 4.45 8.53
CA LEU A 113 1.95 5.79 8.94
C LEU A 113 1.50 6.13 10.37
N HIS A 114 1.38 5.11 11.22
CA HIS A 114 1.05 5.23 12.64
C HIS A 114 2.01 4.34 13.44
N SER A 115 2.80 4.95 14.32
CA SER A 115 3.90 4.28 15.03
C SER A 115 3.45 3.15 15.97
N ALA A 116 2.22 3.18 16.50
CA ALA A 116 1.70 2.09 17.34
C ALA A 116 1.30 0.81 16.58
N ILE A 117 1.14 0.85 15.25
CA ILE A 117 0.66 -0.32 14.49
C ILE A 117 1.79 -1.35 14.36
N GLU A 118 1.52 -2.61 14.71
CA GLU A 118 2.45 -3.74 14.60
C GLU A 118 1.92 -4.87 13.70
N ARG A 119 0.67 -4.78 13.23
CA ARG A 119 0.04 -5.73 12.31
C ARG A 119 -1.07 -5.07 11.52
N PHE A 120 -1.34 -5.55 10.31
CA PHE A 120 -2.34 -4.97 9.42
C PHE A 120 -3.48 -5.94 9.10
N SER A 121 -4.70 -5.42 9.07
CA SER A 121 -5.89 -6.13 8.60
C SER A 121 -6.82 -5.21 7.80
N PRO A 122 -7.58 -5.72 6.81
CA PRO A 122 -8.66 -4.95 6.22
C PRO A 122 -9.75 -4.69 7.27
N ALA A 123 -10.29 -3.48 7.27
CA ALA A 123 -11.33 -3.05 8.20
C ALA A 123 -12.69 -3.67 7.84
N ARG A 124 -12.87 -4.98 8.03
CA ARG A 124 -14.14 -5.68 7.72
C ARG A 124 -15.35 -5.07 8.42
N HIS A 125 -15.15 -4.52 9.61
CA HIS A 125 -16.17 -3.84 10.40
C HIS A 125 -16.56 -2.45 9.85
N ILE A 126 -15.77 -1.86 8.95
CA ILE A 126 -16.02 -0.56 8.31
C ILE A 126 -16.46 -0.77 6.85
N ASP A 127 -15.66 -1.48 6.06
CA ASP A 127 -15.95 -1.78 4.65
C ASP A 127 -15.81 -3.30 4.40
N PRO A 128 -16.87 -4.08 4.67
CA PRO A 128 -16.85 -5.53 4.46
C PRO A 128 -16.65 -5.90 2.99
N LYS A 129 -17.06 -5.03 2.05
CA LYS A 129 -16.89 -5.29 0.62
C LYS A 129 -15.43 -5.11 0.19
N TYR A 130 -14.75 -4.07 0.70
CA TYR A 130 -13.31 -3.90 0.48
C TYR A 130 -12.52 -5.09 1.05
N ALA A 131 -12.84 -5.53 2.27
CA ALA A 131 -12.19 -6.70 2.89
C ALA A 131 -12.38 -7.97 2.05
N GLN A 132 -13.60 -8.21 1.55
CA GLN A 132 -13.88 -9.33 0.63
C GLN A 132 -13.05 -9.23 -0.65
N LEU A 133 -13.04 -8.05 -1.29
CA LEU A 133 -12.31 -7.83 -2.54
C LEU A 133 -10.80 -7.94 -2.36
N LEU A 134 -10.25 -7.55 -1.20
CA LEU A 134 -8.83 -7.71 -0.92
C LEU A 134 -8.43 -9.19 -0.86
N HIS A 135 -9.25 -10.00 -0.18
CA HIS A 135 -9.04 -11.45 -0.12
C HIS A 135 -9.18 -12.11 -1.51
N GLU A 136 -10.13 -11.65 -2.32
CA GLU A 136 -10.28 -12.09 -3.70
C GLU A 136 -9.07 -11.69 -4.57
N ALA A 137 -8.59 -10.46 -4.43
CA ALA A 137 -7.44 -9.95 -5.17
C ALA A 137 -6.18 -10.78 -4.91
N GLN A 138 -5.93 -11.14 -3.65
CA GLN A 138 -4.79 -12.00 -3.31
C GLN A 138 -4.91 -13.38 -3.97
N LYS A 139 -6.12 -13.97 -3.98
CA LYS A 139 -6.37 -15.25 -4.68
C LYS A 139 -6.16 -15.17 -6.18
N GLN A 140 -6.36 -14.00 -6.78
CA GLN A 140 -6.16 -13.74 -8.20
C GLN A 140 -4.72 -13.29 -8.54
N GLY A 141 -3.79 -13.34 -7.58
CA GLY A 141 -2.37 -13.06 -7.82
C GLY A 141 -1.94 -11.61 -7.59
N VAL A 142 -2.79 -10.77 -6.97
CA VAL A 142 -2.34 -9.46 -6.45
C VAL A 142 -1.51 -9.68 -5.19
N GLU A 143 -0.27 -9.22 -5.21
CA GLU A 143 0.61 -9.24 -4.05
C GLU A 143 0.22 -8.14 -3.07
N VAL A 144 0.21 -8.44 -1.77
CA VAL A 144 -0.19 -7.50 -0.73
C VAL A 144 0.93 -7.36 0.28
N PHE A 145 1.40 -6.13 0.48
CA PHE A 145 2.46 -5.81 1.45
C PHE A 145 2.00 -4.72 2.39
N ALA A 146 2.50 -4.74 3.62
CA ALA A 146 2.31 -3.68 4.60
C ALA A 146 3.67 -3.31 5.17
N TYR A 147 4.07 -2.04 5.04
CA TYR A 147 5.36 -1.55 5.51
C TYR A 147 5.15 -0.40 6.49
N LYS A 148 5.72 -0.56 7.69
CA LYS A 148 5.75 0.46 8.74
C LYS A 148 6.78 1.51 8.44
N ALA A 149 6.36 2.77 8.55
CA ALA A 149 7.27 3.89 8.59
C ALA A 149 7.86 4.05 10.01
N GLU A 150 9.17 4.21 10.08
CA GLU A 150 9.82 4.82 11.24
C GLU A 150 9.51 6.32 11.20
N LEU A 151 8.86 6.82 12.25
CA LEU A 151 8.41 8.21 12.35
C LEU A 151 9.21 8.91 13.44
N SER A 152 10.01 9.92 13.07
CA SER A 152 10.65 10.82 14.01
C SER A 152 10.41 12.28 13.63
N ALA A 153 10.82 13.21 14.49
CA ALA A 153 10.72 14.64 14.20
C ALA A 153 11.56 15.04 12.96
N ASP A 154 12.69 14.36 12.76
CA ASP A 154 13.70 14.73 11.76
C ASP A 154 13.64 13.86 10.51
N ASN A 155 13.09 12.66 10.59
CA ASN A 155 13.07 11.72 9.49
C ASN A 155 11.82 10.85 9.47
N MET A 156 11.40 10.46 8.27
CA MET A 156 10.31 9.53 8.05
C MET A 156 10.71 8.59 6.92
N THR A 157 10.81 7.30 7.20
CA THR A 157 11.22 6.29 6.20
C THR A 157 10.45 5.01 6.37
N LEU A 158 10.04 4.35 5.28
CA LEU A 158 9.53 2.98 5.34
C LEU A 158 10.66 2.04 5.72
N ARG A 159 10.42 1.13 6.67
CA ARG A 159 11.47 0.29 7.25
C ARG A 159 11.08 -1.18 7.38
N SER A 160 9.95 -1.46 8.02
CA SER A 160 9.66 -2.81 8.51
C SER A 160 8.43 -3.38 7.83
N SER A 161 8.56 -4.56 7.23
CA SER A 161 7.40 -5.33 6.79
C SER A 161 6.57 -5.75 8.02
N LEU A 162 5.25 -5.63 7.94
CA LEU A 162 4.32 -6.01 8.98
C LEU A 162 3.53 -7.26 8.59
N PRO A 163 3.18 -8.12 9.56
CA PRO A 163 2.28 -9.24 9.31
C PRO A 163 0.89 -8.75 8.89
N ILE A 164 0.31 -9.44 7.91
CA ILE A 164 -1.02 -9.16 7.36
C ILE A 164 -1.97 -10.29 7.73
N VAL A 165 -3.15 -9.93 8.25
CA VAL A 165 -4.24 -10.87 8.59
C VAL A 165 -5.50 -10.45 7.82
N LEU A 166 -5.98 -11.29 6.89
CA LEU A 166 -7.12 -11.04 6.01
C LEU A 166 -8.44 -11.69 6.50
#